data_AF-A0A661R472-F1
#
_entry.id   AF-A0A661R472-F1
#
_cell.length_a   1.000
_cell.length_b   1.000
_cell.length_c   1.000
_cell.angle_alpha   90.00
_cell.angle_beta   90.00
_cell.angle_gamma   90.00
#
_symmetry.space_group_name_H-M   'P 1'
#
loop_
_entity.id
_entity.type
_entity.pdbx_description
1 polymer ?
#
loop_
_entity_poly.entity_id
_entity_poly.type
_entity_poly.pdbx_seq_one_letter_code
_entity_poly.pdbx_strand_id
1 'polypeptide(L)'
;NLKLLNLKREFISTYLALHAKARLGVNEDKRKTGLMGDERLKVLQKLSAIELMPRQHLTDFQNRLAGLKSCFALTEQELDATPVCPHCNFRPAAEVQSSKFQVPSGSAPTLNLEHSNFELINAAAVLDQLDDQLDTMLADWTAALISNLEDPTTKGNLDLLKPEPKKLVNGFIKKRALPDEINQDFIHALGEVLSGLQKVPVKIANLRTALLSGGSPVTPAEMKKRFEEYLDELTKGKEPSKVRIVLE
;
A
#
# COMPACT_ATOMS: atom_id res chain seq x y z
N ASN A 1 39.27 -44.63 -2.99
CA ASN A 1 39.61 -43.20 -3.19
C ASN A 1 38.93 -42.37 -2.09
N LEU A 2 39.52 -42.33 -0.89
CA LEU A 2 38.90 -41.76 0.32
C LEU A 2 38.72 -40.23 0.26
N LYS A 3 39.64 -39.54 -0.42
CA LYS A 3 39.63 -38.07 -0.58
C LYS A 3 38.41 -37.59 -1.35
N LEU A 4 38.04 -38.28 -2.42
CA LEU A 4 36.85 -37.95 -3.22
C LEU A 4 35.55 -38.10 -2.42
N LEU A 5 35.45 -39.17 -1.61
CA LEU A 5 34.29 -39.39 -0.75
C LEU A 5 34.14 -38.30 0.31
N ASN A 6 35.25 -37.85 0.91
CA ASN A 6 35.23 -36.77 1.88
C ASN A 6 34.81 -35.44 1.25
N LEU A 7 35.35 -35.08 0.08
CA LEU A 7 34.95 -33.87 -0.66
C LEU A 7 33.46 -33.89 -1.03
N LYS A 8 32.92 -35.05 -1.43
CA LYS A 8 31.49 -35.19 -1.75
C LYS A 8 30.61 -34.92 -0.54
N ARG A 9 30.94 -35.50 0.63
CA ARG A 9 30.19 -35.26 1.87
C ARG A 9 30.24 -33.79 2.30
N GLU A 10 31.41 -33.18 2.21
CA GLU A 10 31.59 -31.75 2.52
C GLU A 10 30.75 -30.86 1.60
N PHE A 11 30.73 -31.17 0.30
CA PHE A 11 29.87 -30.50 -0.67
C PHE A 11 28.39 -30.62 -0.30
N ILE A 12 27.90 -31.84 -0.04
CA ILE A 12 26.50 -32.10 0.30
C ILE A 12 26.10 -31.32 1.56
N SER A 13 26.90 -31.43 2.63
CA SER A 13 26.66 -30.72 3.90
C SER A 13 26.58 -29.20 3.69
N THR A 14 27.56 -28.64 2.97
CA THR A 14 27.61 -27.20 2.69
C THR A 14 26.43 -26.76 1.83
N TYR A 15 26.10 -27.54 0.79
CA TYR A 15 24.98 -27.23 -0.11
C TYR A 15 23.64 -27.25 0.64
N LEU A 16 23.41 -28.25 1.49
CA LEU A 16 22.21 -28.35 2.33
C LEU A 16 22.09 -27.16 3.28
N ALA A 17 23.18 -26.74 3.92
CA ALA A 17 23.18 -25.57 4.81
C ALA A 17 22.85 -24.27 4.05
N LEU A 18 23.47 -24.05 2.88
CA LEU A 18 23.17 -22.90 2.03
C LEU A 18 21.73 -22.94 1.51
N HIS A 19 21.24 -24.12 1.12
CA HIS A 19 19.87 -24.31 0.67
C HIS A 19 18.86 -24.00 1.79
N ALA A 20 19.07 -24.55 2.99
CA ALA A 20 18.23 -24.30 4.16
C ALA A 20 18.23 -22.82 4.58
N LYS A 21 19.33 -22.10 4.36
CA LYS A 21 19.39 -20.65 4.59
C LYS A 21 18.60 -19.87 3.53
N ALA A 22 18.70 -20.23 2.26
CA ALA A 22 18.10 -19.49 1.14
C ALA A 22 16.67 -19.89 0.78
N ARG A 23 16.10 -20.92 1.42
CA ARG A 23 14.76 -21.42 1.15
C ARG A 23 13.93 -21.48 2.42
N LEU A 24 12.64 -21.19 2.30
CA LEU A 24 11.69 -21.36 3.39
C LEU A 24 11.45 -22.86 3.62
N GLY A 25 11.55 -23.28 4.88
CA GLY A 25 11.13 -24.59 5.33
C GLY A 25 9.60 -24.68 5.46
N VAL A 26 9.11 -25.81 5.97
CA VAL A 26 7.67 -26.06 6.11
C VAL A 26 6.98 -25.04 7.03
N ASN A 27 7.64 -24.63 8.11
CA ASN A 27 7.05 -23.69 9.07
C ASN A 27 7.05 -22.27 8.51
N GLU A 28 8.13 -21.86 7.85
CA GLU A 28 8.25 -20.55 7.25
C GLU A 28 7.33 -20.40 6.03
N ASP A 29 7.11 -21.47 5.25
CA ASP A 29 6.15 -21.47 4.15
C ASP A 29 4.70 -21.27 4.64
N LYS A 30 4.33 -21.93 5.75
CA LYS A 30 3.05 -21.68 6.43
C LYS A 30 2.94 -20.24 6.90
N ARG A 31 3.99 -19.68 7.51
CA ARG A 31 4.03 -18.28 7.95
C ARG A 31 3.90 -17.32 6.77
N LYS A 32 4.63 -17.54 5.67
CA LYS A 32 4.51 -16.77 4.43
C LYS A 32 3.08 -16.77 3.92
N THR A 33 2.45 -17.94 3.86
CA THR A 33 1.04 -18.06 3.43
C THR A 33 0.11 -17.29 4.37
N GLY A 34 0.36 -17.33 5.68
CA GLY A 34 -0.33 -16.51 6.68
C GLY A 34 -0.18 -15.01 6.40
N LEU A 35 1.04 -14.53 6.16
CA LEU A 35 1.31 -13.12 5.84
C LEU A 35 0.66 -12.67 4.53
N MET A 36 0.56 -13.54 3.53
CA MET A 36 -0.13 -13.23 2.27
C MET A 36 -1.65 -13.02 2.47
N GLY A 37 -2.22 -13.59 3.53
CA GLY A 37 -3.64 -13.43 3.90
C GLY A 37 -3.89 -12.57 5.14
N ASP A 38 -2.87 -11.88 5.64
CA ASP A 38 -2.89 -11.14 6.92
C ASP A 38 -3.90 -9.98 6.89
N GLU A 39 -4.57 -9.75 8.03
CA GLU A 39 -5.54 -8.66 8.15
C GLU A 39 -4.90 -7.28 7.98
N ARG A 40 -3.66 -7.07 8.45
CA ARG A 40 -2.92 -5.81 8.25
C ARG A 40 -2.70 -5.54 6.76
N LEU A 41 -2.41 -6.59 5.98
CA LEU A 41 -2.24 -6.47 4.54
C LEU A 41 -3.56 -6.11 3.85
N LYS A 42 -4.68 -6.73 4.26
CA LYS A 42 -6.02 -6.40 3.74
C LYS A 42 -6.41 -4.96 4.07
N VAL A 43 -6.07 -4.48 5.27
CA VAL A 43 -6.29 -3.09 5.67
C VAL A 43 -5.50 -2.14 4.77
N LEU A 44 -4.21 -2.39 4.55
CA LEU A 44 -3.38 -1.57 3.65
C LEU A 44 -3.93 -1.57 2.21
N GLN A 45 -4.42 -2.72 1.72
CA GLN A 45 -5.09 -2.80 0.41
C GLN A 45 -6.34 -1.90 0.35
N LYS A 46 -7.19 -1.90 1.39
CA LYS A 46 -8.36 -1.01 1.44
C LYS A 46 -7.96 0.47 1.47
N LEU A 47 -6.99 0.83 2.31
CA LEU A 47 -6.50 2.20 2.40
C LEU A 47 -5.88 2.66 1.09
N SER A 48 -5.26 1.76 0.33
CA SER A 48 -4.63 2.09 -0.96
C SER A 48 -5.60 2.69 -1.98
N ALA A 49 -6.92 2.49 -1.82
CA ALA A 49 -7.93 3.13 -2.66
C ALA A 49 -7.90 4.67 -2.56
N ILE A 50 -7.44 5.22 -1.43
CA ILE A 50 -7.28 6.67 -1.24
C ILE A 50 -6.07 7.13 -2.07
N GLU A 51 -6.26 8.13 -2.93
CA GLU A 51 -5.25 8.61 -3.89
C GLU A 51 -3.93 9.04 -3.24
N LEU A 52 -4.00 9.58 -2.02
CA LEU A 52 -2.85 10.01 -1.23
C LEU A 52 -1.92 8.87 -0.79
N MET A 53 -2.41 7.62 -0.70
CA MET A 53 -1.64 6.53 -0.09
C MET A 53 -0.52 6.02 -1.00
N PRO A 54 0.66 5.67 -0.46
CA PRO A 54 1.83 5.26 -1.26
C PRO A 54 1.69 3.81 -1.76
N ARG A 55 0.83 3.60 -2.76
CA ARG A 55 0.49 2.28 -3.33
C ARG A 55 1.72 1.45 -3.73
N GLN A 56 2.77 2.11 -4.19
CA GLN A 56 4.00 1.43 -4.60
C GLN A 56 4.65 0.65 -3.45
N HIS A 57 4.63 1.18 -2.23
CA HIS A 57 5.22 0.51 -1.06
C HIS A 57 4.51 -0.82 -0.78
N LEU A 58 3.18 -0.86 -0.96
CA LEU A 58 2.38 -2.07 -0.81
C LEU A 58 2.69 -3.10 -1.91
N THR A 59 2.80 -2.65 -3.16
CA THR A 59 3.17 -3.52 -4.28
C THR A 59 4.56 -4.11 -4.10
N ASP A 60 5.54 -3.30 -3.70
CA ASP A 60 6.92 -3.75 -3.47
C ASP A 60 6.99 -4.76 -2.31
N PHE A 61 6.23 -4.51 -1.24
CA PHE A 61 6.07 -5.46 -0.14
C PHE A 61 5.52 -6.80 -0.62
N GLN A 62 4.40 -6.79 -1.35
CA GLN A 62 3.77 -8.00 -1.87
C GLN A 62 4.70 -8.78 -2.81
N ASN A 63 5.43 -8.08 -3.67
CA ASN A 63 6.41 -8.69 -4.57
C ASN A 63 7.56 -9.35 -3.81
N ARG A 64 8.09 -8.69 -2.76
CA ARG A 64 9.14 -9.25 -1.90
C ARG A 64 8.67 -10.49 -1.16
N LEU A 65 7.48 -10.45 -0.57
CA LEU A 65 6.87 -11.60 0.11
C LEU A 65 6.67 -12.76 -0.86
N ALA A 66 6.06 -12.51 -2.03
CA ALA A 66 5.83 -13.53 -3.05
C ALA A 66 7.14 -14.15 -3.56
N GLY A 67 8.19 -13.33 -3.70
CA GLY A 67 9.50 -13.73 -4.19
C GLY A 67 10.31 -14.68 -3.28
N LEU A 68 9.95 -14.82 -2.01
CA LEU A 68 10.59 -15.79 -1.11
C LEU A 68 10.31 -17.23 -1.59
N LYS A 69 11.35 -18.01 -1.84
CA LYS A 69 11.21 -19.36 -2.39
C LYS A 69 11.17 -20.40 -1.27
N SER A 70 10.20 -21.31 -1.33
CA SER A 70 10.08 -22.44 -0.42
C SER A 70 10.66 -23.70 -1.04
N CYS A 71 11.39 -24.49 -0.27
CA CYS A 71 11.85 -25.83 -0.69
C CYS A 71 12.31 -26.62 0.54
N PHE A 72 11.65 -27.73 0.81
CA PHE A 72 11.92 -28.58 1.98
C PHE A 72 11.90 -30.08 1.64
N ALA A 73 11.87 -30.42 0.35
CA ALA A 73 11.86 -31.80 -0.13
C ALA A 73 13.29 -32.37 -0.38
N LEU A 74 14.31 -31.50 -0.40
CA LEU A 74 15.68 -31.88 -0.69
C LEU A 74 16.27 -32.81 0.39
N THR A 75 16.83 -33.93 -0.04
CA THR A 75 17.54 -34.88 0.82
C THR A 75 19.01 -35.04 0.43
N GLU A 76 19.82 -35.56 1.36
CA GLU A 76 21.23 -35.91 1.09
C GLU A 76 21.37 -36.96 -0.03
N GLN A 77 20.48 -37.96 -0.08
CA GLN A 77 20.51 -39.02 -1.11
C GLN A 77 20.26 -38.47 -2.52
N GLU A 78 19.43 -37.44 -2.67
CA GLU A 78 19.22 -36.79 -3.98
C GLU A 78 20.47 -36.03 -4.44
N LEU A 79 21.23 -35.45 -3.49
CA LEU A 79 22.49 -34.79 -3.78
C LEU A 79 23.63 -35.77 -4.09
N ASP A 80 23.49 -37.02 -3.67
CA ASP A 80 24.40 -38.09 -4.08
C ASP A 80 24.29 -38.39 -5.58
N ALA A 81 23.09 -38.26 -6.16
CA ALA A 81 22.82 -38.51 -7.58
C ALA A 81 22.98 -37.25 -8.44
N THR A 82 22.66 -36.07 -7.91
CA THR A 82 22.66 -34.80 -8.66
C THR A 82 23.28 -33.66 -7.83
N PRO A 83 24.20 -32.84 -8.37
CA PRO A 83 24.86 -31.79 -7.59
C PRO A 83 24.00 -30.55 -7.33
N VAL A 84 22.71 -30.57 -7.70
CA VAL A 84 21.78 -29.45 -7.58
C VAL A 84 20.44 -29.99 -7.13
N CYS A 85 19.77 -29.25 -6.24
CA CYS A 85 18.43 -29.57 -5.76
C CYS A 85 17.46 -29.78 -6.93
N PRO A 86 16.88 -30.98 -7.12
CA PRO A 86 15.99 -31.26 -8.24
C PRO A 86 14.62 -30.57 -8.09
N HIS A 87 14.27 -30.13 -6.88
CA HIS A 87 12.97 -29.54 -6.57
C HIS A 87 12.90 -28.04 -6.89
N CYS A 88 14.00 -27.30 -6.68
CA CYS A 88 14.02 -25.84 -6.87
C CYS A 88 15.21 -25.31 -7.67
N ASN A 89 16.09 -26.19 -8.18
CA ASN A 89 17.27 -25.84 -8.97
C ASN A 89 18.19 -24.82 -8.29
N PHE A 90 18.30 -24.86 -6.95
CA PHE A 90 19.06 -23.88 -6.18
C PHE A 90 20.54 -23.84 -6.59
N ARG A 91 21.03 -22.64 -6.90
CA ARG A 91 22.43 -22.40 -7.25
C ARG A 91 22.95 -21.23 -6.40
N PRO A 92 23.81 -21.49 -5.39
CA PRO A 92 24.30 -20.45 -4.50
C PRO A 92 24.86 -19.22 -5.23
N ALA A 93 25.67 -19.43 -6.29
CA ALA A 93 26.28 -18.34 -7.05
C ALA A 93 25.26 -17.43 -7.77
N ALA A 94 24.09 -17.94 -8.15
CA ALA A 94 23.05 -17.15 -8.83
C ALA A 94 22.26 -16.27 -7.84
N GLU A 95 22.08 -16.73 -6.61
CA GLU A 95 21.24 -16.07 -5.59
C GLU A 95 21.96 -14.87 -4.95
N VAL A 96 23.29 -14.81 -5.02
CA VAL A 96 24.08 -13.66 -4.51
C VAL A 96 24.11 -12.47 -5.48
N GLN A 97 23.72 -12.66 -6.75
CA GLN A 97 23.63 -11.54 -7.70
C GLN A 97 22.27 -10.83 -7.61
N SER A 98 21.21 -11.55 -7.21
CA SER A 98 19.86 -10.99 -7.04
C SER A 98 19.69 -10.08 -5.81
N SER A 99 20.55 -10.19 -4.80
CA SER A 99 20.49 -9.37 -3.58
C SER A 99 20.94 -7.91 -3.77
N LYS A 100 21.67 -7.60 -4.85
CA LYS A 100 22.14 -6.23 -5.15
C LYS A 100 21.03 -5.26 -5.57
N PHE A 101 19.82 -5.75 -5.83
CA PHE A 101 18.68 -4.96 -6.32
C PHE A 101 17.65 -4.56 -5.25
N GLN A 102 17.84 -4.90 -3.97
CA GLN A 102 16.83 -4.68 -2.92
C GLN A 102 17.36 -3.93 -1.68
N VAL A 103 18.15 -2.88 -1.87
CA VAL A 103 18.37 -1.87 -0.82
C VAL A 103 17.83 -0.53 -1.31
N PRO A 104 16.78 0.04 -0.69
CA PRO A 104 16.35 1.40 -0.99
C PRO A 104 17.49 2.37 -0.68
N SER A 105 17.90 3.09 -1.71
CA SER A 105 18.99 4.06 -1.70
C SER A 105 18.64 5.26 -0.80
N GLY A 106 19.32 5.36 0.34
CA GLY A 106 19.37 6.57 1.19
C GLY A 106 20.79 6.95 1.65
N SER A 107 21.81 6.21 1.21
CA SER A 107 23.21 6.48 1.57
C SER A 107 24.07 6.17 0.36
N ALA A 108 24.80 7.18 -0.14
CA ALA A 108 25.68 7.04 -1.29
C ALA A 108 26.70 5.89 -1.08
N PRO A 109 26.91 5.01 -2.06
CA PRO A 109 27.93 3.98 -1.94
C PRO A 109 29.30 4.60 -2.23
N THR A 110 30.14 4.71 -1.20
CA THR A 110 31.59 4.77 -1.38
C THR A 110 32.07 3.38 -1.78
N LEU A 111 32.59 3.26 -2.99
CA LEU A 111 33.19 2.05 -3.55
C LEU A 111 34.48 1.70 -2.80
N ASN A 112 34.41 0.84 -1.79
CA ASN A 112 35.57 0.13 -1.24
C ASN A 112 35.45 -1.37 -1.59
N LEU A 113 36.36 -1.83 -2.45
CA LEU A 113 36.29 -3.12 -3.15
C LEU A 113 37.02 -4.27 -2.43
N GLU A 114 37.30 -4.18 -1.12
CA GLU A 114 38.23 -5.13 -0.48
C GLU A 114 37.63 -6.14 0.51
N HIS A 115 36.34 -6.09 0.84
CA HIS A 115 35.69 -7.17 1.61
C HIS A 115 34.25 -7.36 1.14
N SER A 116 34.08 -7.98 -0.03
CA SER A 116 32.76 -8.41 -0.49
C SER A 116 32.33 -9.64 0.29
N ASN A 117 31.72 -9.44 1.47
CA ASN A 117 30.93 -10.47 2.12
C ASN A 117 29.79 -10.86 1.16
N PHE A 118 30.03 -11.92 0.38
CA PHE A 118 29.09 -12.57 -0.53
C PHE A 118 28.02 -13.27 0.31
N GLU A 119 27.18 -12.49 0.99
CA GLU A 119 26.28 -13.04 1.98
C GLU A 119 24.99 -13.54 1.34
N LEU A 120 24.79 -14.85 1.41
CA LEU A 120 23.57 -15.51 0.99
C LEU A 120 22.39 -15.05 1.87
N ILE A 121 21.28 -14.69 1.23
CA ILE A 121 20.05 -14.25 1.90
C ILE A 121 19.55 -15.35 2.83
N ASN A 122 19.23 -14.99 4.09
CA ASN A 122 18.48 -15.84 5.00
C ASN A 122 16.98 -15.61 4.77
N ALA A 123 16.31 -16.55 4.10
CA ALA A 123 14.91 -16.42 3.72
C ALA A 123 13.98 -16.31 4.94
N ALA A 124 14.27 -17.03 6.01
CA ALA A 124 13.49 -16.95 7.26
C ALA A 124 13.63 -15.57 7.92
N ALA A 125 14.85 -15.03 8.00
CA ALA A 125 15.07 -13.69 8.55
C ALA A 125 14.41 -12.59 7.71
N VAL A 126 14.41 -12.73 6.37
CA VAL A 126 13.68 -11.80 5.50
C VAL A 126 12.17 -11.90 5.73
N LEU A 127 11.65 -13.10 5.98
CA LEU A 127 10.23 -13.27 6.32
C LEU A 127 9.87 -12.57 7.64
N ASP A 128 10.72 -12.67 8.66
CA ASP A 128 10.55 -11.94 9.93
C ASP A 128 10.55 -10.42 9.70
N GLN A 129 11.50 -9.91 8.91
CA GLN A 129 11.55 -8.49 8.57
C GLN A 129 10.31 -8.01 7.81
N LEU A 130 9.73 -8.85 6.96
CA LEU A 130 8.49 -8.50 6.26
C LEU A 130 7.30 -8.45 7.23
N ASP A 131 7.26 -9.33 8.23
CA ASP A 131 6.23 -9.27 9.28
C ASP A 131 6.29 -7.94 10.04
N ASP A 132 7.48 -7.55 10.52
CA ASP A 132 7.72 -6.27 11.21
C ASP A 132 7.46 -5.06 10.31
N GLN A 133 7.81 -5.18 9.02
CA GLN A 133 7.56 -4.12 8.05
C GLN A 133 6.06 -3.89 7.85
N LEU A 134 5.24 -4.93 7.96
CA LEU A 134 3.79 -4.78 7.80
C LEU A 134 3.18 -3.92 8.93
N ASP A 135 3.65 -4.10 10.16
CA ASP A 135 3.28 -3.24 11.29
C ASP A 135 3.73 -1.79 11.07
N THR A 136 4.97 -1.63 10.63
CA THR A 136 5.55 -0.30 10.35
C THR A 136 4.75 0.42 9.27
N MET A 137 4.44 -0.26 8.16
CA MET A 137 3.64 0.32 7.07
C MET A 137 2.25 0.73 7.54
N LEU A 138 1.59 -0.09 8.36
CA LEU A 138 0.27 0.23 8.89
C LEU A 138 0.31 1.45 9.80
N ALA A 139 1.31 1.53 10.68
CA ALA A 139 1.53 2.68 11.55
C ALA A 139 1.80 3.96 10.75
N ASP A 140 2.70 3.89 9.77
CA ASP A 140 3.08 5.02 8.92
C ASP A 140 1.90 5.55 8.10
N TRP A 141 1.09 4.67 7.51
CA TRP A 141 -0.08 5.07 6.72
C TRP A 141 -1.16 5.68 7.61
N THR A 142 -1.36 5.14 8.81
CA THR A 142 -2.28 5.70 9.80
C THR A 142 -1.85 7.10 10.22
N ALA A 143 -0.56 7.28 10.53
CA ALA A 143 0.02 8.57 10.89
C ALA A 143 -0.07 9.59 9.73
N ALA A 144 0.20 9.16 8.50
CA ALA A 144 0.09 9.99 7.32
C ALA A 144 -1.35 10.49 7.10
N LEU A 145 -2.35 9.60 7.24
CA LEU A 145 -3.76 9.99 7.14
C LEU A 145 -4.14 11.02 8.21
N ILE A 146 -3.76 10.78 9.47
CA ILE A 146 -4.05 11.71 10.58
C ILE A 146 -3.39 13.06 10.32
N SER A 147 -2.11 13.07 9.95
CA SER A 147 -1.36 14.29 9.65
C SER A 147 -2.03 15.12 8.56
N ASN A 148 -2.44 14.49 7.46
CA ASN A 148 -3.10 15.18 6.36
C ASN A 148 -4.51 15.68 6.73
N LEU A 149 -5.25 14.95 7.55
CA LEU A 149 -6.56 15.37 8.06
C LEU A 149 -6.46 16.51 9.09
N GLU A 150 -5.35 16.59 9.83
CA GLU A 150 -5.10 17.64 10.81
C GLU A 150 -4.54 18.93 10.19
N ASP A 151 -4.11 18.89 8.92
CA ASP A 151 -3.65 20.05 8.15
C ASP A 151 -4.73 21.15 8.10
N PRO A 152 -4.37 22.43 8.29
CA PRO A 152 -5.34 23.54 8.26
C PRO A 152 -6.19 23.61 6.99
N THR A 153 -5.63 23.26 5.84
CA THR A 153 -6.33 23.27 4.55
C THR A 153 -7.41 22.18 4.52
N THR A 154 -7.04 20.97 4.92
CA THR A 154 -7.92 19.81 4.95
C THR A 154 -9.03 19.94 6.00
N LYS A 155 -8.73 20.56 7.15
CA LYS A 155 -9.74 20.83 8.19
C LYS A 155 -10.93 21.64 7.67
N GLY A 156 -10.71 22.59 6.76
CA GLY A 156 -11.79 23.34 6.11
C GLY A 156 -12.73 22.44 5.29
N ASN A 157 -12.21 21.37 4.70
CA ASN A 157 -13.01 20.42 3.92
C ASN A 157 -13.92 19.55 4.79
N LEU A 158 -13.59 19.35 6.07
CA LEU A 158 -14.43 18.60 7.00
C LEU A 158 -15.81 19.25 7.18
N ASP A 159 -15.89 20.58 7.07
CA ASP A 159 -17.16 21.31 7.14
C ASP A 159 -18.01 21.17 5.87
N LEU A 160 -17.40 20.73 4.77
CA LEU A 160 -18.07 20.51 3.49
C LEU A 160 -18.60 19.07 3.34
N LEU A 161 -18.28 18.19 4.30
CA LEU A 161 -18.82 16.84 4.34
C LEU A 161 -20.26 16.79 4.87
N LYS A 162 -20.97 15.74 4.46
CA LYS A 162 -22.23 15.34 5.08
C LYS A 162 -22.02 14.93 6.55
N PRO A 163 -23.06 15.01 7.41
CA PRO A 163 -22.94 14.72 8.85
C PRO A 163 -22.37 13.33 9.18
N GLU A 164 -22.81 12.29 8.48
CA GLU A 164 -22.37 10.90 8.74
C GLU A 164 -20.88 10.69 8.41
N PRO A 165 -20.38 10.97 7.17
CA PRO A 165 -18.94 10.96 6.87
C PRO A 165 -18.12 11.82 7.84
N LYS A 166 -18.60 13.01 8.19
CA LYS A 166 -17.90 13.93 9.11
C LYS A 166 -17.72 13.30 10.49
N LYS A 167 -18.74 12.58 10.99
CA LYS A 167 -18.67 11.87 12.27
C LYS A 167 -17.64 10.75 12.24
N LEU A 168 -17.57 9.99 11.15
CA LEU A 168 -16.58 8.91 10.97
C LEU A 168 -15.15 9.48 10.99
N VAL A 169 -14.89 10.52 10.20
CA VAL A 169 -13.54 11.12 10.10
C VAL A 169 -13.13 11.79 11.43
N ASN A 170 -14.03 12.52 12.08
CA ASN A 170 -13.76 13.10 13.40
C ASN A 170 -13.50 12.03 14.48
N GLY A 171 -14.22 10.92 14.43
CA GLY A 171 -13.99 9.77 15.30
C GLY A 171 -12.59 9.20 15.13
N PHE A 172 -12.14 9.05 13.87
CA PHE A 172 -10.80 8.59 13.53
C PHE A 172 -9.71 9.56 14.02
N ILE A 173 -9.84 10.86 13.76
CA ILE A 173 -8.89 11.89 14.23
C ILE A 173 -8.80 11.87 15.76
N LYS A 174 -9.93 11.70 16.46
CA LYS A 174 -9.96 11.65 17.93
C LYS A 174 -9.34 10.37 18.50
N LYS A 175 -9.64 9.21 17.91
CA LYS A 175 -9.12 7.90 18.35
C LYS A 175 -7.63 7.75 18.02
N ARG A 176 -7.15 8.42 16.96
CA ARG A 176 -5.79 8.29 16.39
C ARG A 176 -5.41 6.85 16.07
N ALA A 177 -6.40 6.02 15.77
CA ALA A 177 -6.24 4.62 15.41
C ALA A 177 -7.33 4.24 14.42
N LEU A 178 -7.00 3.33 13.51
CA LEU A 178 -7.97 2.83 12.53
C LEU A 178 -9.18 2.19 13.24
N PRO A 179 -10.39 2.31 12.66
CA PRO A 179 -11.54 1.55 13.13
C PRO A 179 -11.30 0.04 13.01
N ASP A 180 -11.91 -0.73 13.90
CA ASP A 180 -11.79 -2.20 13.90
C ASP A 180 -12.34 -2.80 12.59
N GLU A 181 -13.36 -2.16 12.01
CA GLU A 181 -13.87 -2.44 10.68
C GLU A 181 -13.66 -1.26 9.72
N ILE A 182 -12.82 -1.46 8.72
CA ILE A 182 -12.63 -0.51 7.62
C ILE A 182 -13.63 -0.84 6.51
N ASN A 183 -14.77 -0.14 6.54
CA ASN A 183 -15.83 -0.26 5.54
C ASN A 183 -15.67 0.77 4.40
N GLN A 184 -16.48 0.62 3.35
CA GLN A 184 -16.42 1.52 2.18
C GLN A 184 -16.78 2.96 2.53
N ASP A 185 -17.74 3.17 3.44
CA ASP A 185 -18.17 4.52 3.84
C ASP A 185 -17.03 5.30 4.50
N PHE A 186 -16.22 4.65 5.33
CA PHE A 186 -15.04 5.24 5.94
C PHE A 186 -13.96 5.60 4.90
N ILE A 187 -13.66 4.68 3.98
CA ILE A 187 -12.70 4.92 2.90
C ILE A 187 -13.16 6.07 2.00
N HIS A 188 -14.43 6.09 1.62
CA HIS A 188 -15.02 7.17 0.83
C HIS A 188 -14.95 8.50 1.58
N ALA A 189 -15.29 8.52 2.87
CA ALA A 189 -15.21 9.73 3.69
C ALA A 189 -13.78 10.29 3.76
N LEU A 190 -12.77 9.43 3.95
CA LEU A 190 -11.37 9.85 3.94
C LEU A 190 -10.96 10.39 2.57
N GLY A 191 -11.28 9.67 1.49
CA GLY A 191 -10.98 10.09 0.13
C GLY A 191 -11.64 11.42 -0.22
N GLU A 192 -12.89 11.62 0.17
CA GLU A 192 -13.65 12.85 -0.08
C GLU A 192 -12.97 14.06 0.57
N VAL A 193 -12.63 13.97 1.87
CA VAL A 193 -11.96 15.08 2.60
C VAL A 193 -10.60 15.41 2.01
N LEU A 194 -9.83 14.38 1.68
CA LEU A 194 -8.46 14.49 1.18
C LEU A 194 -8.38 14.82 -0.32
N SER A 195 -9.51 14.80 -1.04
CA SER A 195 -9.56 15.13 -2.47
C SER A 195 -9.41 16.61 -2.79
N GLY A 196 -9.41 17.49 -1.78
CA GLY A 196 -9.36 18.94 -1.98
C GLY A 196 -10.72 19.51 -2.38
N LEU A 197 -11.72 19.37 -1.50
CA LEU A 197 -13.08 19.86 -1.74
C LEU A 197 -13.10 21.37 -2.00
N GLN A 198 -13.97 21.80 -2.92
CA GLN A 198 -14.13 23.18 -3.32
C GLN A 198 -15.51 23.69 -2.88
N LYS A 199 -15.53 24.61 -1.92
CA LYS A 199 -16.76 25.30 -1.52
C LYS A 199 -17.23 26.22 -2.65
N VAL A 200 -18.50 26.09 -3.05
CA VAL A 200 -19.16 26.98 -4.00
C VAL A 200 -20.32 27.68 -3.27
N PRO A 201 -20.13 28.92 -2.80
CA PRO A 201 -21.19 29.66 -2.14
C PRO A 201 -22.22 30.14 -3.16
N VAL A 202 -23.50 29.91 -2.86
CA VAL A 202 -24.65 30.37 -3.65
C VAL A 202 -25.45 31.33 -2.80
N LYS A 203 -25.36 32.63 -3.14
CA LYS A 203 -26.11 33.68 -2.47
C LYS A 203 -27.57 33.65 -2.90
N ILE A 204 -28.52 33.66 -1.95
CA ILE A 204 -29.96 33.65 -2.25
C ILE A 204 -30.37 34.78 -3.22
N ALA A 205 -29.77 35.97 -3.08
CA ALA A 205 -30.05 37.09 -3.98
C ALA A 205 -29.63 36.82 -5.44
N ASN A 206 -28.46 36.20 -5.65
CA ASN A 206 -27.96 35.88 -6.99
C ASN A 206 -28.77 34.74 -7.61
N LEU A 207 -29.10 33.73 -6.81
CA LEU A 207 -29.99 32.64 -7.21
C LEU A 207 -31.35 33.21 -7.65
N ARG A 208 -31.97 34.07 -6.83
CA ARG A 208 -33.24 34.72 -7.17
C ARG A 208 -33.16 35.49 -8.49
N THR A 209 -32.10 36.25 -8.70
CA THR A 209 -31.88 36.99 -9.96
C THR A 209 -31.75 36.05 -11.15
N ALA A 210 -30.99 34.95 -11.03
CA ALA A 210 -30.83 33.96 -12.09
C ALA A 210 -32.16 33.29 -12.45
N LEU A 211 -32.96 32.91 -11.45
CA LEU A 211 -34.27 32.28 -11.66
C LEU A 211 -35.29 33.24 -12.30
N LEU A 212 -35.25 34.53 -11.96
CA LEU A 212 -36.16 35.55 -12.49
C LEU A 212 -35.72 36.15 -13.83
N SER A 213 -34.56 35.74 -14.36
CA SER A 213 -34.04 36.24 -15.64
C SER A 213 -35.08 36.12 -16.76
N GLY A 214 -35.33 37.17 -17.54
CA GLY A 214 -36.29 37.13 -18.66
C GLY A 214 -37.76 37.43 -18.34
N GLY A 215 -38.12 37.70 -17.07
CA GLY A 215 -39.30 38.49 -16.68
C GLY A 215 -40.71 37.97 -17.05
N SER A 216 -40.84 36.74 -17.55
CA SER A 216 -42.13 36.15 -17.98
C SER A 216 -42.44 34.86 -17.20
N PRO A 217 -43.72 34.43 -17.11
CA PRO A 217 -44.07 33.12 -16.59
C PRO A 217 -43.32 32.02 -17.35
N VAL A 218 -42.72 31.10 -16.62
CA VAL A 218 -41.95 29.98 -17.18
C VAL A 218 -42.59 28.65 -16.83
N THR A 219 -42.39 27.69 -17.72
CA THR A 219 -42.70 26.28 -17.46
C THR A 219 -41.72 25.69 -16.43
N PRO A 220 -42.07 24.57 -15.77
CA PRO A 220 -41.16 23.87 -14.86
C PRO A 220 -39.83 23.45 -15.52
N ALA A 221 -39.85 23.12 -16.82
CA ALA A 221 -38.65 22.73 -17.58
C ALA A 221 -37.69 23.91 -17.76
N GLU A 222 -38.22 25.07 -18.16
CA GLU A 222 -37.45 26.31 -18.27
C GLU A 222 -36.88 26.75 -16.91
N MET A 223 -37.64 26.55 -15.84
CA MET A 223 -37.19 26.87 -14.48
C MET A 223 -35.98 26.02 -14.06
N LYS A 224 -36.03 24.70 -14.30
CA LYS A 224 -34.91 23.79 -14.05
C LYS A 224 -33.68 24.17 -14.88
N LYS A 225 -33.88 24.46 -16.17
CA LYS A 225 -32.81 24.86 -17.08
C LYS A 225 -32.07 26.11 -16.58
N ARG A 226 -32.78 27.14 -16.12
CA ARG A 226 -32.14 28.34 -15.54
C ARG A 226 -31.30 28.04 -14.30
N PHE A 227 -31.77 27.12 -13.46
CA PHE A 227 -31.04 26.70 -12.27
C PHE A 227 -29.77 25.91 -12.64
N GLU A 228 -29.89 24.98 -13.58
CA GLU A 228 -28.77 24.20 -14.12
C GLU A 228 -27.71 25.13 -14.75
N GLU A 229 -28.11 26.04 -15.65
CA GLU A 229 -27.21 27.01 -16.29
C GLU A 229 -26.47 27.88 -15.25
N TYR A 230 -27.17 28.34 -14.21
CA TYR A 230 -26.55 29.10 -13.13
C TYR A 230 -25.51 28.29 -12.34
N LEU A 231 -25.81 27.02 -12.02
CA LEU A 231 -24.86 26.14 -11.35
C LEU A 231 -23.66 25.81 -12.25
N ASP A 232 -23.89 25.56 -13.53
CA ASP A 232 -22.84 25.30 -14.52
C ASP A 232 -21.88 26.49 -14.61
N GLU A 233 -22.39 27.72 -14.64
CA GLU A 233 -21.55 28.92 -14.60
C GLU A 233 -20.70 29.01 -13.32
N LEU A 234 -21.29 28.74 -12.15
CA LEU A 234 -20.57 28.80 -10.86
C LEU A 234 -19.53 27.69 -10.68
N THR A 235 -19.74 26.55 -11.34
CA THR A 235 -18.88 25.38 -11.27
C THR A 235 -17.97 25.22 -12.48
N LYS A 236 -18.01 26.17 -13.43
CA LYS A 236 -17.21 26.15 -14.65
C LYS A 236 -15.72 26.03 -14.32
N GLY A 237 -15.07 25.04 -14.94
CA GLY A 237 -13.65 24.76 -14.73
C GLY A 237 -13.31 24.07 -13.40
N LYS A 238 -14.31 23.69 -12.60
CA LYS A 238 -14.13 22.90 -11.38
C LYS A 238 -14.40 21.43 -11.63
N GLU A 239 -13.81 20.57 -10.82
CA GLU A 239 -14.06 19.14 -10.87
C GLU A 239 -15.37 18.80 -10.12
N PRO A 240 -16.41 18.26 -10.78
CA PRO A 240 -17.73 18.08 -10.16
C PRO A 240 -17.71 17.20 -8.90
N SER A 241 -16.83 16.19 -8.86
CA SER A 241 -16.62 15.30 -7.70
C SER A 241 -16.21 16.07 -6.43
N LYS A 242 -15.47 17.18 -6.58
CA LYS A 242 -14.88 17.98 -5.50
C LYS A 242 -15.74 19.19 -5.11
N VAL A 243 -16.74 19.57 -5.92
CA VAL A 243 -17.59 20.74 -5.65
C VAL A 243 -18.58 20.46 -4.53
N ARG A 244 -18.67 21.37 -3.55
CA ARG A 244 -19.68 21.37 -2.48
C ARG A 244 -20.41 22.71 -2.47
N ILE A 245 -21.67 22.70 -2.92
CA ILE A 245 -22.51 23.89 -2.97
C ILE A 245 -23.03 24.22 -1.57
N VAL A 246 -22.86 25.46 -1.13
CA VAL A 246 -23.33 25.97 0.16
C VAL A 246 -24.24 27.17 -0.09
N LEU A 247 -25.48 27.11 0.39
CA LEU A 247 -26.40 28.25 0.31
C LEU A 247 -26.05 29.27 1.40
N GLU A 248 -25.93 30.54 1.01
CA GLU A 248 -25.60 31.68 1.88
C GLU A 248 -26.61 32.84 1.72
#